data_AF-A0A7X7AS22-F1
#
_entry.id   AF-A0A7X7AS22-F1
#
_cell.length_a   1.000
_cell.length_b   1.000
_cell.length_c   1.000
_cell.angle_alpha   90.00
_cell.angle_beta   90.00
_cell.angle_gamma   90.00
#
_symmetry.space_group_name_H-M   'P 1'
#
loop_
_entity.id
_entity.type
_entity.pdbx_description
1 polymer ?
#
loop_
_entity_poly.entity_id
_entity_poly.type
_entity_poly.pdbx_seq_one_letter_code
_entity_poly.pdbx_strand_id
1 'polypeptide(L)' 'MNFKELLESKQMTGYRFAKNSGIHQPAVSKFVTGKRDPLRMSLRSAKRAADTLDMTLDEFFVTLDNGEEE' A
#
# COMPACT_ATOMS: atom_id res chain seq x y z
N MET A 1 -5.96 -1.37 9.70
CA MET A 1 -5.41 -0.12 9.14
C MET A 1 -5.59 -0.13 7.62
N ASN A 2 -6.10 0.95 7.01
CA ASN A 2 -6.22 1.04 5.56
C ASN A 2 -4.91 1.55 4.90
N PHE A 3 -4.82 1.48 3.57
CA PHE A 3 -3.60 1.85 2.84
C PHE A 3 -3.21 3.33 3.03
N LYS A 4 -4.17 4.23 3.23
CA LYS A 4 -3.88 5.64 3.49
C LYS A 4 -3.19 5.82 4.84
N GLU A 5 -3.73 5.20 5.89
CA GLU A 5 -3.16 5.21 7.24
C GLU A 5 -1.77 4.58 7.27
N LEU A 6 -1.55 3.50 6.49
CA LEU A 6 -0.23 2.90 6.34
C LEU A 6 0.79 3.91 5.78
N LEU A 7 0.42 4.62 4.71
CA LEU A 7 1.28 5.65 4.14
C LEU A 7 1.55 6.79 5.14
N GLU A 8 0.54 7.21 5.91
CA GLU A 8 0.67 8.24 6.95
C GLU A 8 1.63 7.80 8.06
N SER A 9 1.53 6.56 8.54
CA SER A 9 2.44 5.98 9.55
C SER A 9 3.90 5.96 9.08
N LYS A 10 4.11 5.81 7.77
CA LYS A 10 5.43 5.83 7.10
C LYS A 10 5.82 7.23 6.62
N GLN A 11 5.08 8.27 7.00
CA GLN A 11 5.29 9.68 6.60
C GLN A 11 5.43 9.86 5.08
N MET A 12 4.63 9.11 4.33
CA MET A 12 4.71 9.03 2.88
C MET A 12 3.42 9.54 2.24
N THR A 13 3.55 10.35 1.19
CA THR A 13 2.39 10.74 0.38
C THR A 13 2.14 9.71 -0.71
N GLY A 14 0.90 9.59 -1.18
CA GLY A 14 0.58 8.71 -2.31
C GLY A 14 1.39 9.02 -3.57
N TYR A 15 1.71 10.29 -3.81
CA TYR A 15 2.61 10.69 -4.90
C TYR A 15 4.04 10.16 -4.70
N ARG A 16 4.62 10.35 -3.51
CA ARG A 16 5.97 9.87 -3.19
C ARG A 16 6.04 8.35 -3.26
N PHE A 17 5.03 7.66 -2.74
CA PHE A 17 4.90 6.22 -2.84
C PHE A 17 4.84 5.74 -4.30
N ALA A 18 4.01 6.35 -5.15
CA ALA A 18 3.89 6.00 -6.56
C ALA A 18 5.24 6.13 -7.29
N LYS A 19 5.95 7.24 -7.03
CA LYS A 19 7.27 7.52 -7.62
C LYS A 19 8.31 6.48 -7.20
N ASN A 20 8.33 6.08 -5.93
CA ASN A 20 9.33 5.16 -5.40
C ASN A 20 9.03 3.69 -5.72
N SER A 21 7.76 3.28 -5.64
CA SER A 21 7.34 1.88 -5.89
C SER A 21 7.24 1.52 -7.37
N GLY A 22 7.21 2.52 -8.26
CA GLY A 22 6.95 2.33 -9.68
C GLY A 22 5.52 1.83 -9.97
N ILE A 23 4.61 1.95 -8.99
CA ILE A 23 3.18 1.71 -9.18
C ILE A 23 2.56 2.98 -9.74
N HIS A 24 1.79 2.84 -10.83
CA HIS A 24 1.13 3.98 -11.48
C HIS A 24 0.29 4.80 -10.50
N GLN A 25 0.49 6.12 -10.51
CA GLN A 25 -0.20 7.06 -9.61
C GLN A 25 -1.73 6.93 -9.61
N PRO A 26 -2.43 6.68 -10.74
CA PRO A 26 -3.86 6.40 -10.72
C PRO A 26 -4.25 5.15 -9.91
N ALA A 27 -3.42 4.11 -9.90
CA ALA A 27 -3.67 2.92 -9.08
C ALA A 27 -3.47 3.23 -7.59
N VAL A 28 -2.40 3.95 -7.25
CA VAL A 28 -2.14 4.40 -5.87
C VAL A 28 -3.26 5.27 -5.35
N SER A 29 -3.77 6.21 -6.16
CA SER A 29 -4.92 7.04 -5.80
C SER A 29 -6.17 6.19 -5.48
N LYS A 30 -6.42 5.12 -6.24
CA LYS A 30 -7.52 4.19 -5.96
C LYS A 30 -7.32 3.41 -4.66
N PHE A 31 -6.09 3.04 -4.32
CA PHE A 31 -5.77 2.40 -3.03
C PHE A 31 -6.01 3.35 -1.86
N VAL A 32 -5.50 4.59 -1.95
CA VAL A 32 -5.64 5.62 -0.91
C VAL A 32 -7.10 6.04 -0.69
N THR A 33 -7.92 6.03 -1.75
CA THR A 33 -9.35 6.37 -1.68
C THR A 33 -10.26 5.19 -1.36
N GLY A 34 -9.72 3.98 -1.16
CA GLY A 34 -10.50 2.76 -0.93
C GLY A 34 -11.29 2.26 -2.15
N LYS A 35 -11.17 2.92 -3.31
CA LYS A 35 -11.83 2.50 -4.57
C LYS A 35 -11.27 1.20 -5.14
N ARG A 36 -10.10 0.78 -4.67
CA ARG A 36 -9.49 -0.50 -5.02
C ARG A 36 -8.79 -1.06 -3.79
N ASP A 37 -9.04 -2.32 -3.54
CA ASP A 37 -8.36 -3.09 -2.51
C ASP A 37 -6.87 -3.29 -2.87
N PRO A 38 -5.92 -2.83 -2.03
CA PRO A 38 -4.50 -3.07 -2.21
C PRO A 38 -4.11 -4.54 -2.05
N LEU A 39 -4.85 -5.34 -1.27
CA LEU A 39 -4.58 -6.79 -1.08
C LEU A 39 -4.78 -7.59 -2.38
N ARG A 40 -5.56 -7.04 -3.32
CA ARG A 40 -5.81 -7.62 -4.65
C ARG A 40 -4.82 -7.18 -5.73
N MET A 41 -3.69 -6.56 -5.36
CA MET A 41 -2.64 -6.25 -6.33
C MET A 41 -1.85 -7.50 -6.73
N SER A 42 -1.13 -7.45 -7.86
CA SER A 42 -0.26 -8.57 -8.24
C SER A 42 0.88 -8.74 -7.25
N LEU A 43 1.37 -9.98 -7.07
CA LEU A 43 2.49 -10.28 -6.16
C LEU A 43 3.72 -9.39 -6.44
N ARG A 44 4.00 -9.10 -7.73
CA ARG A 44 5.08 -8.19 -8.13
C ARG A 44 4.87 -6.77 -7.60
N SER A 45 3.64 -6.25 -7.67
CA SER A 45 3.31 -4.92 -7.15
C SER A 45 3.31 -4.91 -5.62
N ALA A 46 2.80 -5.96 -4.98
CA ALA A 46 2.80 -6.10 -3.53
C ALA A 46 4.24 -6.11 -2.98
N LYS A 47 5.14 -6.86 -3.61
CA LYS A 47 6.57 -6.85 -3.27
C LYS A 47 7.16 -5.44 -3.38
N ARG A 48 6.94 -4.74 -4.49
CA ARG A 48 7.44 -3.36 -4.67
C ARG A 48 6.87 -2.39 -3.63
N ALA A 49 5.60 -2.56 -3.26
CA ALA A 49 4.96 -1.77 -2.23
C ALA A 49 5.64 -1.99 -0.86
N ALA A 50 5.82 -3.26 -0.48
CA ALA A 50 6.51 -3.65 0.75
C ALA A 50 7.95 -3.13 0.78
N ASP A 51 8.73 -3.36 -0.28
CA ASP A 51 10.11 -2.86 -0.41
C ASP A 51 10.17 -1.32 -0.27
N THR A 52 9.19 -0.59 -0.82
CA THR A 52 9.12 0.88 -0.73
C THR A 52 8.77 1.37 0.67
N LEU A 53 8.01 0.58 1.43
CA LEU A 53 7.56 0.88 2.78
C LEU A 53 8.53 0.38 3.85
N ASP A 54 9.67 -0.17 3.43
CA ASP A 54 10.69 -0.78 4.28
C ASP A 54 10.06 -1.81 5.23
N MET A 55 9.38 -2.79 4.62
CA MET A 55 8.73 -3.90 5.31
C MET A 55 8.77 -5.15 4.43
N THR A 56 8.61 -6.30 5.07
CA THR A 56 8.44 -7.58 4.39
C THR A 56 7.06 -7.66 3.73
N LEU A 57 6.95 -8.60 2.78
CA LEU A 57 5.67 -8.87 2.12
C LEU A 57 4.61 -9.33 3.14
N ASP A 58 5.00 -10.17 4.10
CA ASP A 58 4.10 -10.68 5.14
C ASP A 58 3.59 -9.55 6.04
N GLU A 59 4.49 -8.66 6.50
CA GLU A 59 4.10 -7.47 7.27
C GLU A 59 3.13 -6.59 6.48
N PHE A 60 3.36 -6.40 5.18
CA PHE A 60 2.47 -5.61 4.33
C PHE A 60 1.05 -6.20 4.28
N PHE A 61 0.93 -7.51 4.07
CA PHE A 61 -0.37 -8.19 4.04
C PHE A 61 -1.05 -8.17 5.41
N VAL A 62 -0.35 -8.59 6.48
CA VAL A 62 -0.89 -8.61 7.85
C VAL A 62 -1.34 -7.22 8.29
N THR A 63 -0.58 -6.17 7.96
CA THR A 63 -0.92 -4.79 8.34
C THR A 63 -2.20 -4.28 7.68
N LEU A 64 -2.44 -4.68 6.43
CA LEU A 64 -3.63 -4.29 5.68
C LEU A 64 -4.83 -5.19 5.97
N ASP A 65 -4.61 -6.47 6.22
CA ASP A 65 -5.62 -7.49 6.54
C ASP A 65 -6.20 -7.30 7.96
N ASN A 66 -5.34 -6.97 8.94
CA ASN A 66 -5.77 -6.59 10.30
C ASN A 66 -6.55 -5.25 10.34
N GLY A 67 -6.89 -4.67 9.18
CA GLY A 67 -7.85 -3.58 9.05
C GLY A 67 -9.28 -3.99 8.75
N GLU A 68 -9.54 -5.28 8.54
CA GLU A 68 -10.88 -5.83 8.26
C GLU A 68 -11.57 -6.43 9.50
N GLU A 69 -10.94 -6.39 10.68
CA GLU A 69 -11.60 -6.70 11.97
C GLU A 69 -12.20 -5.43 12.60
N GLU A 70 -13.36 -4.99 12.11
CA GLU A 70 -14.44 -4.34 12.88
C GLU A 70 -15.78 -4.35 12.12
#